data_AF-A0A560VFY8-F1
#
_entry.id   AF-A0A560VFY8-F1
#
_cell.length_a   1.000
_cell.length_b   1.000
_cell.length_c   1.000
_cell.angle_alpha   90.00
_cell.angle_beta   90.00
_cell.angle_gamma   90.00
#
_symmetry.space_group_name_H-M   'P 1'
#
loop_
_entity.id
_entity.type
_entity.pdbx_description
1 polymer ?
#
loop_
_entity_poly.entity_id
_entity_poly.type
_entity_poly.pdbx_seq_one_letter_code
_entity_poly.pdbx_strand_id
1 'polypeptide(L)' 'MSPAQLPTVTVFERSPDRGQGLARDMRVHWALEEAGQAYTVRLLSFAAMKQAEHRARHPFGQMPS' A
#
# COMPACT_ATOMS: atom_id res chain seq x y z
N MET A 1 -12.95 22.75 -9.31
CA MET A 1 -12.50 21.39 -9.64
C MET A 1 -12.08 20.74 -8.33
N SER A 2 -12.79 19.72 -7.85
CA SER A 2 -12.33 18.94 -6.69
C SER A 2 -10.96 18.34 -7.03
N PRO A 3 -9.97 18.33 -6.11
CA PRO A 3 -8.73 17.64 -6.38
C PRO A 3 -9.05 16.18 -6.71
N ALA A 4 -8.46 15.65 -7.78
CA ALA A 4 -8.59 14.24 -8.10
C ALA A 4 -8.03 13.46 -6.91
N GLN A 5 -8.88 12.66 -6.25
CA GLN A 5 -8.47 11.81 -5.14
C GLN A 5 -7.51 10.75 -5.70
N LEU A 6 -6.22 10.89 -5.41
CA LEU A 6 -5.23 9.89 -5.83
C LEU A 6 -5.48 8.57 -5.08
N PRO A 7 -5.30 7.42 -5.74
CA PRO A 7 -5.22 6.14 -5.05
C PRO A 7 -4.13 6.19 -3.97
N THR A 8 -4.36 5.51 -2.85
CA THR A 8 -3.36 5.32 -1.80
C THR A 8 -3.07 3.84 -1.68
N VAL A 9 -1.80 3.45 -1.83
CA VAL A 9 -1.36 2.06 -1.69
C VAL A 9 -0.69 1.90 -0.33
N THR A 10 -1.13 0.92 0.47
CA THR A 10 -0.45 0.59 1.72
C THR A 10 0.79 -0.28 1.47
N VAL A 11 1.92 0.08 2.09
CA VAL A 11 3.19 -0.68 2.00
C VAL A 11 3.81 -0.84 3.39
N PHE A 12 4.82 -1.72 3.51
CA PHE A 12 5.55 -1.89 4.75
C PHE A 12 6.39 -0.66 5.06
N GLU A 13 6.30 -0.15 6.30
CA GLU A 13 7.26 0.83 6.81
C GLU A 13 8.69 0.25 6.85
N ARG A 14 8.81 -1.04 7.19
CA ARG A 14 10.05 -1.81 7.18
C ARG A 14 9.80 -3.17 6.55
N SER A 15 10.08 -3.28 5.27
CA SER A 15 9.77 -4.49 4.50
C SER A 15 10.65 -5.67 4.94
N PRO A 16 10.05 -6.86 5.19
CA PRO A 16 10.81 -8.07 5.48
C PRO A 16 11.65 -8.54 4.28
N ASP A 17 11.32 -8.11 3.07
CA ASP A 17 12.10 -8.44 1.86
C ASP A 17 13.40 -7.62 1.73
N ARG A 18 13.65 -6.65 2.62
CA ARG A 18 14.83 -5.78 2.63
C ARG A 18 15.07 -5.04 1.30
N GLY A 19 14.00 -4.65 0.61
CA GLY A 19 14.09 -3.87 -0.64
C GLY A 19 14.32 -4.73 -1.88
N GLN A 20 14.11 -6.04 -1.80
CA GLN A 20 14.20 -6.94 -2.95
C GLN A 20 12.97 -6.89 -3.87
N GLY A 21 11.91 -6.16 -3.49
CA GLY A 21 10.71 -6.02 -4.32
C GLY A 21 9.88 -7.30 -4.42
N LEU A 22 9.84 -8.10 -3.35
CA LEU A 22 9.10 -9.37 -3.28
C LEU A 22 7.72 -9.22 -2.65
N ALA A 23 7.49 -8.10 -1.95
CA ALA A 23 6.19 -7.78 -1.38
C ALA A 23 5.13 -7.55 -2.46
N ARG A 24 3.85 -7.80 -2.13
CA ARG A 24 2.77 -7.86 -3.13
C ARG A 24 2.40 -6.49 -3.70
N ASP A 25 2.68 -5.42 -2.95
CA ASP A 25 2.54 -4.03 -3.38
C ASP A 25 3.35 -3.72 -4.64
N MET A 26 4.45 -4.43 -4.91
CA MET A 26 5.24 -4.19 -6.12
C MET A 26 4.47 -4.35 -7.43
N ARG A 27 3.52 -5.30 -7.47
CA ARG A 27 2.68 -5.47 -8.67
C ARG A 27 1.73 -4.29 -8.88
N VAL A 28 1.27 -3.68 -7.78
CA VAL A 28 0.40 -2.51 -7.81
C VAL A 28 1.18 -1.28 -8.23
N HIS A 29 2.37 -1.06 -7.65
CA HIS A 29 3.29 0.00 -8.09
C HIS A 29 3.53 -0.08 -9.59
N TRP A 30 3.95 -1.25 -10.08
CA TRP A 30 4.25 -1.42 -11.50
C TRP A 30 3.06 -1.06 -12.40
N ALA A 31 1.86 -1.57 -12.08
CA ALA A 31 0.66 -1.26 -12.88
C ALA A 31 0.32 0.24 -12.90
N LEU A 32 0.51 0.95 -11.79
CA LEU A 32 0.24 2.39 -11.69
C LEU A 32 1.28 3.21 -12.47
N GLU A 33 2.55 2.85 -12.38
CA GLU A 33 3.63 3.50 -13.13
C GLU A 33 3.44 3.31 -14.65
N GLU A 34 3.16 2.09 -15.12
CA GLU A 34 2.90 1.81 -16.54
C GLU A 34 1.69 2.58 -17.08
N ALA A 35 0.67 2.77 -16.24
CA ALA A 35 -0.52 3.54 -16.60
C ALA A 35 -0.29 5.06 -16.53
N GLY A 36 0.85 5.53 -16.02
CA GLY A 36 1.08 6.96 -15.73
C GLY A 36 0.12 7.52 -14.67
N GLN A 37 -0.46 6.66 -13.83
CA GLN A 37 -1.43 7.06 -12.80
C GLN A 37 -0.69 7.50 -11.55
N ALA A 38 -0.81 8.77 -11.19
CA ALA A 38 -0.29 9.26 -9.92
C ALA A 38 -0.98 8.55 -8.73
N TYR A 39 -0.21 8.22 -7.69
CA TYR A 39 -0.71 7.62 -6.46
C TYR A 39 0.11 8.08 -5.25
N THR A 40 -0.42 7.81 -4.06
CA THR A 40 0.25 8.07 -2.79
C THR A 40 0.52 6.76 -2.06
N VAL A 41 1.44 6.77 -1.10
CA VAL A 41 1.81 5.60 -0.31
C VAL A 41 1.48 5.83 1.15
N ARG A 42 0.91 4.83 1.81
CA ARG A 42 0.72 4.78 3.26
C ARG A 42 1.61 3.71 3.87
N LEU A 43 2.58 4.12 4.69
CA LEU A 43 3.45 3.21 5.42
C LEU A 43 2.68 2.57 6.60
N LEU A 44 2.82 1.25 6.75
CA LEU A 44 2.28 0.51 7.89
C LEU A 44 3.37 -0.32 8.56
N SER A 45 3.46 -0.21 9.88
CA SER A 45 4.21 -1.16 10.71
C SER A 45 3.43 -2.46 10.89
N PHE A 46 4.11 -3.54 11.28
CA PHE A 46 3.43 -4.80 11.63
C PHE A 46 2.38 -4.65 12.73
N ALA A 47 2.57 -3.72 13.66
CA ALA A 47 1.59 -3.42 14.70
C ALA A 47 0.38 -2.67 14.13
N ALA A 48 0.59 -1.73 13.22
CA ALA A 48 -0.46 -0.95 12.56
C ALA A 48 -1.36 -1.84 11.68
N MET A 49 -0.79 -2.84 10.98
CA MET A 49 -1.56 -3.80 10.17
C MET A 49 -2.60 -4.59 10.97
N LYS A 50 -2.39 -4.76 12.28
CA LYS A 50 -3.28 -5.51 13.17
C LYS A 50 -4.39 -4.64 13.77
N GLN A 51 -4.32 -3.32 13.62
CA GLN A 51 -5.29 -2.39 14.21
C GLN A 51 -6.63 -2.43 13.48
N ALA A 52 -7.70 -2.11 14.21
CA ALA A 52 -9.06 -2.09 13.67
C ALA A 52 -9.20 -1.14 12.47
N GLU A 53 -8.51 0.00 12.50
CA GLU A 53 -8.54 0.98 11.40
C GLU A 53 -8.01 0.40 10.07
N HIS A 54 -6.94 -0.40 10.11
CA HIS A 54 -6.43 -1.07 8.91
C HIS A 54 -7.33 -2.24 8.52
N ARG A 55 -7.78 -3.04 9.48
CA ARG A 55 -8.68 -4.18 9.24
C ARG A 55 -10.02 -3.76 8.64
N ALA A 56 -10.50 -2.55 8.90
CA ALA A 56 -11.67 -1.98 8.24
C ALA A 56 -11.47 -1.81 6.72
N ARG A 57 -10.23 -1.63 6.25
CA ARG A 57 -9.88 -1.56 4.82
C ARG A 57 -9.50 -2.92 4.25
N HIS A 58 -8.72 -3.70 4.99
CA HIS A 58 -8.29 -5.04 4.60
C HIS A 58 -8.64 -6.05 5.71
N PRO A 59 -9.74 -6.81 5.61
CA PRO A 59 -10.27 -7.66 6.69
C PRO A 59 -9.27 -8.65 7.28
N PHE A 60 -8.32 -9.11 6.47
CA PHE A 60 -7.27 -10.05 6.89
C PHE A 60 -6.00 -9.39 7.44
N GLY A 61 -5.97 -8.05 7.56
CA GLY A 61 -4.82 -7.29 8.04
C GLY A 61 -3.56 -7.48 7.20
N GLN A 62 -3.69 -7.64 5.88
CA GLN A 62 -2.57 -7.76 4.95
C GLN A 62 -2.40 -6.45 4.16
N MET A 63 -1.45 -6.44 3.24
CA MET A 63 -1.22 -5.37 2.27
C MET A 63 -0.93 -5.99 0.90
N PRO A 64 -1.13 -5.26 -0.21
CA PRO A 64 -1.68 -3.90 -0.29
C PRO A 64 -3.21 -3.84 -0.05
N SER A 65 -3.71 -2.65 0.29
CA SER A 65 -5.14 -2.26 0.32
C SER A 65 -5.33 -0.91 -0.35
#